data_AF-A0A1Q3LDT4-F1
#
_entry.id   AF-A0A1Q3LDT4-F1
#
_cell.length_a   1.000
_cell.length_b   1.000
_cell.length_c   1.000
_cell.angle_alpha   90.00
_cell.angle_beta   90.00
_cell.angle_gamma   90.00
#
_symmetry.space_group_name_H-M   'P 1'
#
loop_
_entity.id
_entity.type
_entity.pdbx_description
1 polymer ?
#
loop_
_entity_poly.entity_id
_entity_poly.type
_entity_poly.pdbx_seq_one_letter_code
_entity_poly.pdbx_strand_id
1 'polypeptide(L)'
;MAKLPVTRRATHSLPALSTPEVTVLEILTVCTGNICRSPLAAQLLATRLADLPVRVSSAGARARDGMPMTPEAADLALARGVDQALVAAHGARYLTPVHVRTADLVLAMARDHRREVVELDPSRMRQAFAAREFARLAADLSDDDLRTAAATAGQGAPPRERFAAALGAVAGRRGITLPPASPEDDDVIDPYGRSAATYERSAVELEPGLVAVERVVRIAFG
;
A
#
# COMPACT_ATOMS: atom_id res chain seq x y z
N MET A 1 15.33 -71.60 26.19
CA MET A 1 14.53 -70.35 26.25
C MET A 1 15.04 -69.43 25.15
N ALA A 2 14.24 -69.23 24.10
CA ALA A 2 14.63 -68.59 22.84
C ALA A 2 14.54 -67.05 22.92
N LYS A 3 15.54 -66.35 22.37
CA LYS A 3 15.55 -64.89 22.18
C LYS A 3 14.75 -64.53 20.92
N LEU A 4 13.74 -63.67 21.04
CA LEU A 4 13.07 -63.03 19.89
C LEU A 4 13.93 -61.88 19.32
N PRO A 5 13.90 -61.63 18.00
CA PRO A 5 14.56 -60.49 17.40
C PRO A 5 13.66 -59.24 17.43
N VAL A 6 14.26 -58.08 17.70
CA VAL A 6 13.62 -56.76 17.61
C VAL A 6 13.67 -56.29 16.15
N THR A 7 12.52 -56.16 15.49
CA THR A 7 12.38 -55.56 14.17
C THR A 7 12.33 -54.03 14.29
N ARG A 8 13.32 -53.32 13.72
CA ARG A 8 13.28 -51.86 13.54
C ARG A 8 12.24 -51.50 12.47
N ARG A 9 11.21 -50.74 12.83
CA ARG A 9 10.33 -50.05 11.86
C ARG A 9 11.08 -48.86 11.26
N ALA A 10 11.25 -48.86 9.95
CA ALA A 10 11.69 -47.69 9.20
C ALA A 10 10.51 -46.69 9.11
N THR A 11 10.65 -45.53 9.77
CA THR A 11 9.74 -44.40 9.57
C THR A 11 10.09 -43.73 8.25
N HIS A 12 9.34 -44.03 7.18
CA HIS A 12 9.34 -43.19 5.99
C HIS A 12 8.52 -41.94 6.31
N SER A 13 9.22 -40.83 6.56
CA SER A 13 8.60 -39.51 6.68
C SER A 13 8.35 -38.99 5.27
N LEU A 14 7.08 -38.87 4.89
CA LEU A 14 6.71 -38.18 3.65
C LEU A 14 6.99 -36.68 3.83
N PRO A 15 7.50 -35.98 2.80
CA PRO A 15 7.71 -34.54 2.89
C PRO A 15 6.35 -33.82 2.98
N ALA A 16 6.25 -32.87 3.90
CA ALA A 16 5.11 -31.98 3.98
C ALA A 16 4.99 -31.22 2.66
N LEU A 17 3.85 -31.39 1.98
CA LEU A 17 3.50 -30.57 0.82
C LEU A 17 3.33 -29.13 1.32
N SER A 18 4.33 -28.31 1.08
CA SER A 18 4.26 -26.86 1.30
C SER A 18 3.18 -26.31 0.39
N THR A 19 2.05 -25.89 0.96
CA THR A 19 1.10 -25.01 0.27
C THR A 19 1.88 -23.80 -0.26
N PRO A 20 1.69 -23.39 -1.53
CA PRO A 20 2.36 -22.21 -2.04
C PRO A 20 1.98 -21.03 -1.13
N GLU A 21 2.98 -20.43 -0.51
CA GLU A 21 2.81 -19.26 0.32
C GLU A 21 2.30 -18.15 -0.60
N VAL A 22 1.01 -17.81 -0.50
CA VAL A 22 0.42 -16.72 -1.26
C VAL A 22 1.16 -15.47 -0.81
N THR A 23 2.05 -14.95 -1.66
CA THR A 23 2.83 -13.77 -1.34
C THR A 23 1.90 -12.56 -1.34
N VAL A 24 1.46 -12.17 -0.14
CA VAL A 24 0.58 -11.02 0.06
C VAL A 24 1.36 -9.76 -0.31
N LEU A 25 0.76 -8.92 -1.16
CA LEU A 25 1.31 -7.61 -1.49
C LEU A 25 1.01 -6.62 -0.36
N GLU A 26 2.01 -5.89 0.11
CA GLU A 26 1.89 -4.99 1.27
C GLU A 26 1.92 -3.51 0.83
N ILE A 27 0.83 -2.78 1.07
CA ILE A 27 0.71 -1.34 0.78
C ILE A 27 0.58 -0.56 2.10
N LEU A 28 1.42 0.46 2.28
CA LEU A 28 1.39 1.33 3.44
C LEU A 28 0.97 2.75 3.06
N THR A 29 -0.02 3.32 3.73
CA THR A 29 -0.38 4.73 3.60
C THR A 29 0.13 5.55 4.79
N VAL A 30 0.64 6.76 4.56
CA VAL A 30 1.31 7.55 5.61
C VAL A 30 0.84 9.01 5.62
N CYS A 31 0.43 9.51 6.79
CA CYS A 31 0.21 10.94 7.04
C CYS A 31 0.84 11.38 8.36
N THR A 32 0.41 12.51 8.93
CA THR A 32 0.94 13.00 10.21
C THR A 32 0.40 12.18 11.38
N GLY A 33 -0.91 12.28 11.65
CA GLY A 33 -1.52 11.71 12.86
C GLY A 33 -2.10 10.31 12.73
N ASN A 34 -2.21 9.78 11.50
CA ASN A 34 -2.89 8.52 11.18
C ASN A 34 -4.36 8.44 11.63
N ILE A 35 -5.08 9.58 11.54
CA ILE A 35 -6.50 9.68 11.93
C ILE A 35 -7.41 10.30 10.87
N CYS A 36 -6.86 10.88 9.78
CA CYS A 36 -7.65 11.48 8.70
C CYS A 36 -7.31 10.85 7.33
N ARG A 37 -6.26 11.36 6.67
CA ARG A 37 -5.93 11.03 5.27
C ARG A 37 -5.43 9.61 5.04
N SER A 38 -4.41 9.16 5.79
CA SER A 38 -3.86 7.81 5.60
C SER A 38 -4.83 6.68 5.96
N PRO A 39 -5.61 6.72 7.07
CA PRO A 39 -6.59 5.65 7.30
C PRO A 39 -7.69 5.63 6.25
N LEU A 40 -8.19 6.79 5.81
CA LEU A 40 -9.16 6.86 4.71
C LEU A 40 -8.61 6.20 3.44
N ALA A 41 -7.38 6.55 3.04
CA ALA A 41 -6.70 5.94 1.89
C ALA A 41 -6.58 4.41 2.01
N ALA A 42 -6.18 3.92 3.20
CA ALA A 42 -5.98 2.50 3.42
C ALA A 42 -7.29 1.71 3.36
N GLN A 43 -8.36 2.22 3.95
CA GLN A 43 -9.66 1.56 3.97
C GLN A 43 -10.30 1.52 2.59
N LEU A 44 -10.20 2.61 1.82
CA LEU A 44 -10.69 2.65 0.45
C LEU A 44 -9.94 1.65 -0.45
N LEU A 45 -8.60 1.61 -0.37
CA LEU A 45 -7.81 0.64 -1.14
C LEU A 45 -8.08 -0.80 -0.69
N ALA A 46 -8.19 -1.07 0.61
CA ALA A 46 -8.54 -2.39 1.13
C ALA A 46 -9.91 -2.84 0.61
N THR A 47 -10.88 -1.93 0.51
CA THR A 47 -12.21 -2.21 -0.04
C THR A 47 -12.13 -2.50 -1.54
N ARG A 48 -11.40 -1.68 -2.31
CA ARG A 48 -11.24 -1.82 -3.77
C ARG A 48 -10.45 -3.06 -4.19
N LEU A 49 -9.57 -3.56 -3.34
CA LEU A 49 -8.67 -4.69 -3.63
C LEU A 49 -9.00 -5.94 -2.81
N ALA A 50 -10.21 -6.00 -2.22
CA ALA A 50 -10.63 -7.09 -1.34
C ALA A 50 -10.67 -8.47 -2.03
N ASP A 51 -10.76 -8.49 -3.36
CA ASP A 51 -10.72 -9.70 -4.20
C ASP A 51 -9.30 -10.23 -4.46
N LEU A 52 -8.25 -9.50 -4.05
CA LEU A 52 -6.86 -9.83 -4.28
C LEU A 52 -6.11 -10.08 -2.96
N PRO A 53 -5.02 -10.86 -2.94
CA PRO A 53 -4.19 -11.05 -1.74
C PRO A 53 -3.30 -9.82 -1.50
N VAL A 54 -3.94 -8.70 -1.16
CA VAL A 54 -3.30 -7.42 -0.87
C VAL A 54 -3.64 -7.03 0.57
N ARG A 55 -2.62 -6.71 1.36
CA ARG A 55 -2.79 -6.08 2.66
C ARG A 55 -2.51 -4.59 2.52
N VAL A 56 -3.51 -3.79 2.89
CA VAL A 56 -3.34 -2.34 2.98
C VAL A 56 -3.36 -1.95 4.45
N SER A 57 -2.35 -1.18 4.86
CA SER A 57 -2.22 -0.70 6.23
C SER A 57 -1.88 0.79 6.25
N SER A 58 -2.06 1.44 7.40
CA SER A 58 -1.75 2.86 7.55
C SER A 58 -0.91 3.14 8.79
N ALA A 59 -0.12 4.22 8.75
CA ALA A 59 0.66 4.72 9.88
C ALA A 59 0.77 6.25 9.82
N GLY A 60 1.35 6.84 10.87
CA GLY A 60 1.54 8.29 10.97
C GLY A 60 2.88 8.68 11.57
N ALA A 61 3.51 9.67 10.94
CA ALA A 61 4.77 10.26 11.35
C ALA A 61 4.78 10.74 12.82
N ARG A 62 3.64 11.21 13.31
CA ARG A 62 3.44 11.76 14.66
C ARG A 62 2.16 11.20 15.28
N ALA A 63 1.78 9.97 14.94
CA ALA A 63 0.57 9.34 15.45
C ALA A 63 0.68 9.05 16.95
N ARG A 64 -0.48 9.02 17.62
CA ARG A 64 -0.62 8.43 18.95
C ARG A 64 -1.36 7.12 18.80
N ASP A 65 -0.76 6.05 19.29
CA ASP A 65 -1.28 4.70 19.07
C ASP A 65 -2.70 4.53 19.61
N GLY A 66 -3.54 3.85 18.84
CA GLY A 66 -4.91 3.50 19.20
C GLY A 66 -5.95 4.60 19.01
N MET A 67 -5.57 5.83 18.59
CA MET A 67 -6.58 6.86 18.30
C MET A 67 -7.48 6.44 17.12
N PRO A 68 -8.81 6.59 17.23
CA PRO A 68 -9.70 6.31 16.11
C PRO A 68 -9.52 7.35 15.01
N MET A 69 -10.14 7.10 13.85
CA MET A 69 -10.29 8.15 12.84
C MET A 69 -11.05 9.34 13.43
N THR A 70 -10.82 10.54 12.88
CA THR A 70 -11.72 11.66 13.19
C THR A 70 -13.14 11.34 12.69
N PRO A 71 -14.19 11.84 13.35
CA PRO A 71 -15.57 11.58 12.93
C PRO A 71 -15.81 11.89 11.46
N GLU A 72 -15.27 13.01 10.96
CA GLU A 72 -15.45 13.41 9.57
C GLU A 72 -14.77 12.44 8.59
N ALA A 73 -13.58 11.92 8.93
CA ALA A 73 -12.90 10.94 8.09
C ALA A 73 -13.60 9.57 8.11
N ALA A 74 -14.15 9.18 9.26
CA ALA A 74 -14.95 7.97 9.40
C ALA A 74 -16.25 8.07 8.57
N ASP A 75 -16.99 9.17 8.70
CA ASP A 75 -18.21 9.42 7.94
C ASP A 75 -17.95 9.41 6.43
N LEU A 76 -16.85 10.02 5.99
CA LEU A 76 -16.43 9.98 4.58
C LEU A 76 -16.10 8.58 4.08
N ALA A 77 -15.47 7.75 4.91
CA ALA A 77 -15.17 6.36 4.57
C ALA A 77 -16.46 5.56 4.38
N LEU A 78 -17.40 5.65 5.33
CA LEU A 78 -18.72 5.00 5.26
C LEU A 78 -19.51 5.45 4.03
N ALA A 79 -19.57 6.77 3.78
CA ALA A 79 -20.24 7.34 2.62
C ALA A 79 -19.64 6.87 1.28
N ARG A 80 -18.39 6.40 1.28
CA ARG A 80 -17.68 5.84 0.12
C ARG A 80 -17.69 4.31 0.07
N GLY A 81 -18.52 3.66 0.89
CA GLY A 81 -18.75 2.21 0.85
C GLY A 81 -17.76 1.39 1.66
N VAL A 82 -16.96 2.00 2.54
CA VAL A 82 -16.15 1.26 3.51
C VAL A 82 -17.07 0.63 4.56
N ASP A 83 -16.85 -0.64 4.89
CA ASP A 83 -17.59 -1.35 5.91
C ASP A 83 -17.41 -0.74 7.32
N GLN A 84 -18.49 -0.66 8.09
CA GLN A 84 -18.49 -0.07 9.44
C GLN A 84 -17.52 -0.78 10.39
N ALA A 85 -17.37 -2.10 10.29
CA ALA A 85 -16.44 -2.84 11.13
C ALA A 85 -14.98 -2.49 10.78
N LEU A 86 -14.67 -2.23 9.50
CA LEU A 86 -13.34 -1.80 9.08
C LEU A 86 -13.02 -0.38 9.57
N VAL A 87 -14.00 0.53 9.54
CA VAL A 87 -13.88 1.87 10.13
C VAL A 87 -13.65 1.78 11.64
N ALA A 88 -14.46 1.00 12.35
CA ALA A 88 -14.39 0.84 13.80
C ALA A 88 -13.12 0.12 14.28
N ALA A 89 -12.55 -0.76 13.45
CA ALA A 89 -11.31 -1.47 13.77
C ALA A 89 -10.05 -0.60 13.62
N HIS A 90 -10.15 0.59 13.03
CA HIS A 90 -9.00 1.48 12.87
C HIS A 90 -8.50 1.97 14.23
N GLY A 91 -7.20 1.77 14.47
CA GLY A 91 -6.45 2.45 15.51
C GLY A 91 -5.19 3.04 14.88
N ALA A 92 -4.94 4.32 15.16
CA ALA A 92 -3.75 5.00 14.70
C ALA A 92 -2.47 4.27 15.17
N ARG A 93 -1.42 4.31 14.36
CA ARG A 93 -0.12 3.69 14.65
C ARG A 93 1.03 4.60 14.28
N TYR A 94 2.01 4.71 15.17
CA TYR A 94 3.24 5.45 14.91
C TYR A 94 4.05 4.81 13.77
N LEU A 95 4.56 5.63 12.86
CA LEU A 95 5.38 5.16 11.74
C LEU A 95 6.74 4.68 12.26
N THR A 96 7.12 3.46 11.92
CA THR A 96 8.39 2.85 12.32
C THR A 96 9.13 2.31 11.11
N PRO A 97 10.46 2.10 11.20
CA PRO A 97 11.22 1.45 10.13
C PRO A 97 10.70 0.06 9.77
N VAL A 98 10.07 -0.66 10.70
CA VAL A 98 9.49 -1.99 10.43
C VAL A 98 8.34 -1.87 9.42
N HIS A 99 7.42 -0.92 9.62
CA HIS A 99 6.31 -0.68 8.69
C HIS A 99 6.80 -0.36 7.28
N VAL A 100 7.85 0.48 7.19
CA VAL A 100 8.44 0.90 5.91
C VAL A 100 9.13 -0.25 5.19
N ARG A 101 9.87 -1.10 5.91
CA ARG A 101 10.60 -2.24 5.33
C ARG A 101 9.71 -3.33 4.77
N THR A 102 8.53 -3.54 5.33
CA THR A 102 7.63 -4.60 4.87
C THR A 102 6.81 -4.19 3.65
N ALA A 103 6.65 -2.89 3.40
CA ALA A 103 5.81 -2.38 2.32
C ALA A 103 6.48 -2.55 0.94
N ASP A 104 5.70 -3.03 -0.01
CA ASP A 104 6.02 -3.06 -1.44
C ASP A 104 5.73 -1.70 -2.10
N LEU A 105 4.79 -0.95 -1.55
CA LEU A 105 4.45 0.43 -1.91
C LEU A 105 4.18 1.25 -0.64
N VAL A 106 4.77 2.46 -0.56
CA VAL A 106 4.40 3.47 0.43
C VAL A 106 3.76 4.67 -0.25
N LEU A 107 2.48 4.92 0.06
CA LEU A 107 1.69 6.04 -0.43
C LEU A 107 1.57 7.11 0.65
N ALA A 108 2.38 8.15 0.55
CA ALA A 108 2.44 9.25 1.49
C ALA A 108 1.45 10.36 1.12
N MET A 109 0.78 10.96 2.10
CA MET A 109 -0.24 11.98 1.86
C MET A 109 0.36 13.37 1.54
N ALA A 110 1.67 13.53 1.74
CA ALA A 110 2.42 14.73 1.37
C ALA A 110 3.88 14.34 1.14
N ARG A 111 4.64 15.21 0.45
CA ARG A 111 6.06 15.05 0.18
C ARG A 111 6.90 14.98 1.45
N ASP A 112 6.53 15.72 2.50
CA ASP A 112 7.22 15.63 3.78
C ASP A 112 7.02 14.25 4.43
N HIS A 113 5.83 13.66 4.33
CA HIS A 113 5.61 12.28 4.78
C HIS A 113 6.42 11.28 3.96
N ARG A 114 6.57 11.50 2.64
CA ARG A 114 7.45 10.69 1.79
C ARG A 114 8.91 10.83 2.22
N ARG A 115 9.36 12.07 2.51
CA ARG A 115 10.70 12.33 3.03
C ARG A 115 10.93 11.55 4.33
N GLU A 116 10.03 11.63 5.29
CA GLU A 116 10.14 10.89 6.56
C GLU A 116 10.25 9.37 6.34
N VAL A 117 9.48 8.81 5.41
CA VAL A 117 9.59 7.39 5.03
C VAL A 117 11.00 7.05 4.49
N VAL A 118 11.55 7.89 3.62
CA VAL A 118 12.88 7.69 3.03
C VAL A 118 13.99 7.92 4.06
N GLU A 119 13.80 8.83 5.01
CA GLU A 119 14.72 9.03 6.14
C GLU A 119 14.78 7.81 7.07
N LEU A 120 13.64 7.12 7.27
CA LEU A 120 13.60 5.87 8.04
C LEU A 120 14.25 4.69 7.32
N ASP A 121 14.11 4.62 5.99
CA ASP A 121 14.75 3.60 5.15
C ASP A 121 15.02 4.13 3.73
N PRO A 122 16.26 4.56 3.43
CA PRO A 122 16.63 5.08 2.12
C PRO A 122 16.43 4.09 0.98
N SER A 123 16.43 2.78 1.25
CA SER A 123 16.22 1.75 0.22
C SER A 123 14.82 1.81 -0.41
N ARG A 124 13.86 2.47 0.26
CA ARG A 124 12.47 2.64 -0.20
C ARG A 124 12.24 3.83 -1.10
N MET A 125 13.28 4.57 -1.48
CA MET A 125 13.15 5.75 -2.33
C MET A 125 12.36 5.49 -3.62
N ARG A 126 12.46 4.29 -4.21
CA ARG A 126 11.74 3.92 -5.44
C ARG A 126 10.30 3.43 -5.19
N GLN A 127 9.99 3.01 -3.98
CA GLN A 127 8.68 2.47 -3.56
C GLN A 127 7.84 3.49 -2.79
N ALA A 128 8.42 4.61 -2.35
CA ALA A 128 7.72 5.67 -1.63
C ALA A 128 7.34 6.83 -2.56
N PHE A 129 6.07 7.22 -2.56
CA PHE A 129 5.51 8.28 -3.42
C PHE A 129 4.59 9.18 -2.60
N ALA A 130 4.52 10.47 -2.95
CA ALA A 130 3.34 11.24 -2.56
C ALA A 130 2.12 10.76 -3.38
N ALA A 131 0.91 10.78 -2.82
CA ALA A 131 -0.25 10.16 -3.46
C ALA A 131 -0.57 10.78 -4.84
N ARG A 132 -0.46 12.11 -4.94
CA ARG A 132 -0.71 12.84 -6.18
C ARG A 132 0.47 12.77 -7.15
N GLU A 133 1.70 12.68 -6.64
CA GLU A 133 2.89 12.32 -7.44
C GLU A 133 2.68 10.96 -8.12
N PHE A 134 2.26 9.93 -7.35
CA PHE A 134 2.00 8.60 -7.89
C PHE A 134 0.97 8.63 -9.03
N ALA A 135 -0.15 9.34 -8.82
CA ALA A 135 -1.18 9.50 -9.84
C ALA A 135 -0.62 10.12 -11.13
N ARG A 136 0.14 11.22 -11.00
CA ARG A 136 0.74 11.94 -12.12
C ARG A 136 1.72 11.07 -12.90
N LEU A 137 2.62 10.36 -12.22
CA LEU A 137 3.60 9.48 -12.86
C LEU A 137 2.95 8.27 -13.54
N ALA A 138 1.91 7.69 -12.92
CA ALA A 138 1.20 6.56 -13.49
C ALA A 138 0.30 6.94 -14.68
N ALA A 139 -0.15 8.19 -14.77
CA ALA A 139 -0.95 8.70 -15.89
C ALA A 139 -0.15 8.78 -17.20
N ASP A 140 1.18 8.93 -17.12
CA ASP A 140 2.08 8.93 -18.28
C ASP A 140 2.36 7.53 -18.85
N LEU A 141 1.79 6.48 -18.26
CA LEU A 141 1.97 5.09 -18.67
C LEU A 141 0.63 4.50 -19.09
N SER A 142 0.57 3.94 -20.31
CA SER A 142 -0.58 3.17 -20.75
C SER A 142 -0.66 1.82 -20.02
N ASP A 143 -1.80 1.12 -20.13
CA ASP A 143 -1.91 -0.21 -19.54
C ASP A 143 -0.94 -1.20 -20.21
N ASP A 144 -0.66 -1.01 -21.50
CA ASP A 144 0.29 -1.85 -22.24
C ASP A 144 1.72 -1.63 -21.76
N ASP A 145 2.11 -0.38 -21.47
CA ASP A 145 3.41 -0.08 -20.86
C ASP A 145 3.56 -0.77 -19.51
N LEU A 146 2.53 -0.71 -18.66
CA LEU A 146 2.53 -1.36 -17.36
C LEU A 146 2.54 -2.89 -17.46
N ARG A 147 1.78 -3.48 -18.39
CA ARG A 147 1.81 -4.94 -18.65
C ARG A 147 3.17 -5.38 -19.17
N THR A 148 3.76 -4.61 -20.09
CA THR A 148 5.10 -4.87 -20.62
C THR A 148 6.15 -4.80 -19.51
N ALA A 149 6.08 -3.78 -18.65
CA ALA A 149 6.96 -3.67 -17.49
C ALA A 149 6.75 -4.86 -16.53
N ALA A 150 5.51 -5.21 -16.20
CA ALA A 150 5.20 -6.36 -15.34
C ALA A 150 5.73 -7.69 -15.91
N ALA A 151 5.68 -7.87 -17.23
CA ALA A 151 6.18 -9.06 -17.91
C ALA A 151 7.71 -9.24 -17.81
N THR A 152 8.46 -8.17 -17.53
CA THR A 152 9.92 -8.26 -17.32
C THR A 152 10.31 -9.08 -16.08
N ALA A 153 9.38 -9.30 -15.14
CA ALA A 153 9.59 -10.21 -14.01
C ALA A 153 9.72 -11.68 -14.45
N GLY A 154 9.32 -12.02 -15.68
CA GLY A 154 9.41 -13.36 -16.23
C GLY A 154 8.07 -14.09 -16.25
N GLN A 155 8.01 -15.13 -17.07
CA GLN A 155 6.81 -15.95 -17.22
C GLN A 155 6.54 -16.73 -15.94
N GLY A 156 5.31 -16.65 -15.43
CA GLY A 156 4.92 -17.32 -14.17
C GLY A 156 5.44 -16.64 -12.90
N ALA A 157 6.07 -15.46 -13.00
CA ALA A 157 6.49 -14.70 -11.84
C ALA A 157 5.30 -14.38 -10.92
N PRO A 158 5.48 -14.43 -9.59
CA PRO A 158 4.40 -14.14 -8.66
C PRO A 158 3.92 -12.69 -8.83
N PRO A 159 2.64 -12.38 -8.52
CA PRO A 159 2.08 -11.04 -8.65
C PRO A 159 2.90 -9.94 -7.98
N ARG A 160 3.51 -10.24 -6.82
CA ARG A 160 4.38 -9.31 -6.10
C ARG A 160 5.61 -8.87 -6.91
N GLU A 161 6.24 -9.77 -7.66
CA GLU A 161 7.39 -9.44 -8.51
C GLU A 161 6.97 -8.67 -9.76
N ARG A 162 5.85 -9.06 -10.38
CA ARG A 162 5.23 -8.31 -11.48
C ARG A 162 4.87 -6.89 -11.05
N PHE A 163 4.34 -6.73 -9.83
CA PHE A 163 4.04 -5.42 -9.24
C PHE A 163 5.32 -4.60 -9.03
N ALA A 164 6.38 -5.20 -8.48
CA ALA A 164 7.66 -4.51 -8.30
C ALA A 164 8.22 -3.98 -9.64
N ALA A 165 8.09 -4.75 -10.72
CA ALA A 165 8.51 -4.33 -12.05
C ALA A 165 7.64 -3.19 -12.62
N ALA A 166 6.31 -3.29 -12.51
CA ALA A 166 5.38 -2.23 -12.91
C ALA A 166 5.60 -0.94 -12.10
N LEU A 167 5.80 -1.06 -10.78
CA LEU A 167 6.13 0.06 -9.89
C LEU A 167 7.48 0.69 -10.27
N GLY A 168 8.45 -0.12 -10.69
CA GLY A 168 9.72 0.36 -11.24
C GLY A 168 9.55 1.25 -12.47
N ALA A 169 8.62 0.91 -13.36
CA ALA A 169 8.29 1.75 -14.52
C ALA A 169 7.66 3.09 -14.10
N VAL A 170 6.72 3.07 -13.15
CA VAL A 170 6.14 4.30 -12.56
C VAL A 170 7.24 5.17 -11.91
N ALA A 171 8.12 4.57 -11.10
CA ALA A 171 9.24 5.27 -10.48
C ALA A 171 10.20 5.89 -11.52
N GLY A 172 10.41 5.20 -12.64
CA GLY A 172 11.23 5.66 -13.78
C GLY A 172 10.68 6.89 -14.49
N ARG A 173 9.44 7.31 -14.20
CA ARG A 173 8.85 8.54 -14.74
C ARG A 173 9.30 9.82 -14.06
N ARG A 174 9.87 9.74 -12.84
CA ARG A 174 10.31 10.91 -12.04
C ARG A 174 11.29 11.87 -12.73
N GLY A 175 12.01 11.40 -13.75
CA GLY A 175 12.97 12.22 -14.51
C GLY A 175 12.47 12.68 -15.88
N ILE A 176 11.24 12.37 -16.27
CA ILE A 176 10.73 12.58 -17.64
C ILE A 176 9.35 13.23 -17.61
N THR A 177 8.48 12.84 -16.68
CA THR A 177 7.20 13.52 -16.45
C THR A 177 7.45 14.93 -15.93
N LEU A 178 6.73 15.90 -16.50
CA LEU A 178 6.82 17.28 -16.04
C LEU A 178 6.47 17.37 -14.54
N PRO A 179 7.25 18.11 -13.75
CA PRO A 179 6.90 18.38 -12.36
C PRO A 179 5.61 19.21 -12.30
N PRO A 180 4.90 19.19 -11.16
CA PRO A 180 3.75 20.07 -10.98
C PRO A 180 4.18 21.55 -11.02
N ALA A 181 3.21 22.45 -11.24
CA ALA A 181 3.46 23.89 -11.25
C ALA A 181 3.97 24.38 -9.89
N SER A 182 3.37 23.89 -8.80
CA SER A 182 3.88 24.01 -7.45
C SER A 182 4.25 22.62 -6.91
N PRO A 183 5.38 22.45 -6.21
CA PRO A 183 5.66 21.20 -5.51
C PRO A 183 4.54 20.75 -4.57
N GLU A 184 3.81 21.70 -3.96
CA GLU A 184 2.68 21.42 -3.08
C GLU A 184 1.47 20.79 -3.79
N ASP A 185 1.40 20.86 -5.12
CA ASP A 185 0.32 20.21 -5.87
C ASP A 185 0.45 18.68 -5.86
N ASP A 186 1.59 18.13 -5.42
CA ASP A 186 1.75 16.70 -5.14
C ASP A 186 1.28 16.32 -3.71
N ASP A 187 0.91 17.29 -2.87
CA ASP A 187 0.42 17.08 -1.50
C ASP A 187 -1.11 16.98 -1.47
N VAL A 188 -1.64 16.06 -0.65
CA VAL A 188 -3.07 16.01 -0.33
C VAL A 188 -3.34 16.95 0.84
N ILE A 189 -4.24 17.93 0.64
CA ILE A 189 -4.56 18.94 1.64
C ILE A 189 -4.89 18.31 3.00
N ASP A 190 -4.31 18.85 4.07
CA ASP A 190 -4.58 18.39 5.44
C ASP A 190 -5.93 18.90 5.95
N PRO A 191 -6.91 18.02 6.22
CA PRO A 191 -8.22 18.45 6.68
C PRO A 191 -8.34 18.52 8.21
N TYR A 192 -7.31 18.11 8.97
CA TYR A 192 -7.41 17.99 10.42
C TYR A 192 -7.79 19.32 11.09
N GLY A 193 -8.87 19.33 11.88
CA GLY A 193 -9.40 20.52 12.54
C GLY A 193 -10.00 21.57 11.60
N ARG A 194 -10.29 21.20 10.35
CA ARG A 194 -10.87 22.09 9.32
C ARG A 194 -12.33 21.71 9.04
N SER A 195 -12.96 22.45 8.12
CA SER A 195 -14.36 22.25 7.76
C SER A 195 -14.60 20.91 7.05
N ALA A 196 -15.84 20.40 7.09
CA ALA A 196 -16.27 19.23 6.33
C ALA A 196 -15.97 19.36 4.81
N ALA A 197 -16.08 20.57 4.25
CA ALA A 197 -15.68 20.83 2.86
C ALA A 197 -14.17 20.62 2.61
N THR A 198 -13.31 20.86 3.60
CA THR A 198 -11.88 20.58 3.49
C THR A 198 -11.60 19.08 3.55
N TYR A 199 -12.34 18.34 4.38
CA TYR A 199 -12.30 16.87 4.40
C TYR A 199 -12.73 16.27 3.05
N GLU A 200 -13.83 16.74 2.48
CA GLU A 200 -14.30 16.30 1.16
C GLU A 200 -13.28 16.64 0.07
N ARG A 201 -12.74 17.86 0.07
CA ARG A 201 -11.65 18.25 -0.83
C ARG A 201 -10.44 17.34 -0.68
N SER A 202 -10.02 17.02 0.54
CA SER A 202 -8.91 16.09 0.81
C SER A 202 -9.17 14.71 0.19
N ALA A 203 -10.39 14.19 0.32
CA ALA A 203 -10.78 12.93 -0.29
C ALA A 203 -10.76 12.99 -1.83
N VAL A 204 -11.25 14.07 -2.43
CA VAL A 204 -11.20 14.29 -3.89
C VAL A 204 -9.76 14.37 -4.41
N GLU A 205 -8.87 15.07 -3.69
CA GLU A 205 -7.46 15.20 -4.04
C GLU A 205 -6.70 13.87 -3.92
N LEU A 206 -7.13 12.98 -3.02
CA LEU A 206 -6.55 11.66 -2.81
C LEU A 206 -6.96 10.65 -3.90
N GLU A 207 -8.16 10.78 -4.44
CA GLU A 207 -8.80 9.78 -5.31
C GLU A 207 -7.97 9.36 -6.53
N PRO A 208 -7.36 10.27 -7.33
CA PRO A 208 -6.53 9.88 -8.46
C PRO A 208 -5.37 8.97 -8.08
N GLY A 209 -4.78 9.18 -6.89
CA GLY A 209 -3.71 8.32 -6.36
C GLY A 209 -4.21 6.91 -6.07
N LEU A 210 -5.40 6.78 -5.48
CA LEU A 210 -5.98 5.46 -5.17
C LEU A 210 -6.36 4.69 -6.43
N VAL A 211 -6.96 5.38 -7.41
CA VAL A 211 -7.29 4.78 -8.73
C VAL A 211 -6.03 4.30 -9.43
N ALA A 212 -4.96 5.09 -9.43
CA ALA A 212 -3.69 4.68 -10.02
C ALA A 212 -3.09 3.47 -9.31
N VAL A 213 -3.12 3.42 -7.97
CA VAL A 213 -2.62 2.26 -7.20
C VAL A 213 -3.43 1.01 -7.55
N GLU A 214 -4.77 1.10 -7.51
CA GLU A 214 -5.64 -0.01 -7.88
C GLU A 214 -5.33 -0.52 -9.28
N ARG A 215 -5.21 0.37 -10.26
CA ARG A 215 -4.87 0.04 -11.64
C ARG A 215 -3.55 -0.72 -11.75
N VAL A 216 -2.48 -0.21 -11.14
CA VAL A 216 -1.14 -0.84 -11.20
C VAL A 216 -1.15 -2.21 -10.50
N VAL A 217 -1.85 -2.32 -9.36
CA VAL A 217 -2.03 -3.59 -8.66
C VAL A 217 -2.77 -4.59 -9.55
N ARG A 218 -3.96 -4.23 -10.07
CA ARG A 218 -4.76 -5.15 -10.91
C ARG A 218 -3.97 -5.65 -12.13
N ILE A 219 -3.23 -4.77 -12.82
CA ILE A 219 -2.35 -5.16 -13.94
C ILE A 219 -1.28 -6.19 -13.51
N ALA A 220 -0.71 -6.04 -12.32
CA ALA A 220 0.28 -6.98 -11.80
C ALA A 220 -0.31 -8.33 -11.37
N PHE A 221 -1.61 -8.39 -11.08
CA PHE A 221 -2.31 -9.63 -10.73
C PHE A 221 -2.84 -10.38 -11.95
N GLY A 222 -3.13 -9.68 -13.06
CA GLY A 222 -3.60 -10.25 -14.31
C GLY A 222 -5.12 -10.25 -14.38
#